data_AF-A0A5K0YXV1-F1
#
_entry.id   AF-A0A5K0YXV1-F1
#
_cell.length_a   1.000
_cell.length_b   1.000
_cell.length_c   1.000
_cell.angle_alpha   90.00
_cell.angle_beta   90.00
_cell.angle_gamma   90.00
#
_symmetry.space_group_name_H-M   'P 1'
#
loop_
_entity.id
_entity.type
_entity.pdbx_description
1 polymer ?
#
loop_
_entity_poly.entity_id
_entity_poly.type
_entity_poly.pdbx_seq_one_letter_code
_entity_poly.pdbx_strand_id
1 'polypeptide(L)'
;ITFKRIIKKQSTENFSGAPYVATLLNCLLSAWYGLPFVSPHNLLVSTVNGAGVAIESVYVLLFLIFAVDGKARVKVGRLLCLVLLLFSGVVLVSMLALRGQHRKIFCGFAATIFSICMYASPLGIL
;
A
#
# COMPACT_ATOMS: atom_id res chain seq x y z
N ILE A 1 1.35 10.21 -19.04
CA ILE A 1 0.25 10.92 -19.75
C ILE A 1 -0.94 11.20 -18.81
N THR A 2 -1.23 10.29 -17.87
CA THR A 2 -2.27 10.44 -16.83
C THR A 2 -2.02 11.57 -15.81
N PHE A 3 -0.82 11.66 -15.23
CA PHE A 3 -0.52 12.61 -14.14
C PHE A 3 -0.43 14.09 -14.55
N LYS A 4 0.09 14.38 -15.75
CA LYS A 4 0.07 15.75 -16.31
C LYS A 4 -1.35 16.30 -16.45
N ARG A 5 -2.35 15.42 -16.61
CA ARG A 5 -3.76 15.81 -16.74
C ARG A 5 -4.41 16.09 -15.38
N ILE A 6 -4.08 15.30 -14.35
CA ILE A 6 -4.56 15.47 -12.97
C ILE A 6 -4.06 16.79 -12.37
N ILE A 7 -2.76 17.10 -12.52
CA ILE A 7 -2.15 18.34 -12.02
C ILE A 7 -2.67 19.57 -12.79
N LYS A 8 -2.87 19.46 -14.11
CA LYS A 8 -3.29 20.59 -14.96
C LYS A 8 -4.79 20.91 -14.88
N LYS A 9 -5.64 19.96 -14.48
CA LYS A 9 -7.10 20.17 -14.35
C LYS A 9 -7.60 20.40 -12.92
N GLN A 10 -6.77 20.22 -11.88
CA GLN A 10 -7.20 20.24 -10.47
C GLN A 10 -8.50 19.46 -10.21
N SER A 11 -8.74 18.39 -10.99
CA SER A 11 -9.95 17.57 -10.89
C SER A 11 -9.56 16.14 -11.16
N THR A 12 -9.76 15.29 -10.16
CA THR A 12 -9.66 13.83 -10.26
C THR A 12 -10.91 13.31 -10.97
N GLU A 13 -11.11 13.67 -12.25
CA GLU A 13 -12.40 13.50 -12.94
C GLU A 13 -13.00 12.08 -12.79
N ASN A 14 -12.24 11.00 -12.97
CA ASN A 14 -12.72 9.62 -12.74
C ASN A 14 -11.64 8.71 -12.11
N PHE A 15 -10.58 9.29 -11.57
CA PHE A 15 -9.51 8.52 -10.95
C PHE A 15 -9.88 8.20 -9.50
N SER A 16 -10.24 6.94 -9.26
CA SER A 16 -10.45 6.44 -7.90
C SER A 16 -9.11 6.48 -7.15
N GLY A 17 -9.07 7.06 -5.95
CA GLY A 17 -7.88 7.03 -5.08
C GLY A 17 -7.62 5.65 -4.46
N ALA A 18 -8.56 4.71 -4.61
CA ALA A 18 -8.50 3.39 -4.00
C ALA A 18 -7.33 2.50 -4.47
N PRO A 19 -6.94 2.46 -5.76
CA PRO A 19 -5.80 1.68 -6.23
C PRO A 19 -4.47 2.14 -5.62
N TYR A 20 -4.29 3.45 -5.40
CA TYR A 20 -3.09 3.99 -4.75
C TYR A 20 -3.00 3.53 -3.29
N VAL A 21 -4.13 3.58 -2.56
CA VAL A 21 -4.19 3.09 -1.18
C VAL A 21 -3.98 1.57 -1.09
N ALA A 22 -4.49 0.80 -2.06
CA ALA A 22 -4.25 -0.64 -2.13
C ALA A 22 -2.79 -0.97 -2.44
N THR A 23 -2.17 -0.24 -3.37
CA THR A 23 -0.74 -0.36 -3.70
C THR A 23 0.13 0.00 -2.51
N LEU A 24 -0.23 1.06 -1.78
CA LEU A 24 0.44 1.46 -0.55
C LEU A 24 0.44 0.33 0.50
N LEU A 25 -0.68 -0.36 0.72
CA LEU A 25 -0.74 -1.51 1.63
C LEU A 25 0.23 -2.62 1.20
N ASN A 26 0.23 -2.96 -0.09
CA ASN A 26 1.09 -4.01 -0.60
C ASN A 26 2.58 -3.67 -0.45
N CYS A 27 2.95 -2.42 -0.75
CA CYS A 27 4.31 -1.93 -0.56
C CYS A 27 4.69 -1.90 0.93
N LEU A 28 3.80 -1.49 1.84
CA LEU A 28 4.05 -1.51 3.28
C LEU A 28 4.32 -2.95 3.79
N LEU A 29 3.45 -3.91 3.43
CA LEU A 29 3.60 -5.31 3.84
C LEU A 29 4.88 -5.93 3.27
N SER A 30 5.17 -5.68 1.99
CA SER A 30 6.37 -6.19 1.33
C SER A 30 7.65 -5.54 1.88
N ALA A 31 7.61 -4.24 2.19
CA ALA A 31 8.72 -3.53 2.80
C ALA A 31 9.01 -4.06 4.21
N TRP A 32 7.97 -4.34 5.00
CA TRP A 32 8.08 -4.94 6.32
C TRP A 32 8.65 -6.35 6.28
N TYR A 33 8.16 -7.19 5.36
CA TYR A 33 8.69 -8.54 5.13
C TYR A 33 10.17 -8.53 4.76
N GLY A 34 10.62 -7.56 3.95
CA GLY A 34 12.01 -7.43 3.52
C GLY A 34 12.99 -6.97 4.60
N LEU A 35 12.51 -6.53 5.77
CA LEU A 35 13.38 -6.05 6.84
C LEU A 35 14.26 -7.19 7.38
N PRO A 36 15.53 -6.91 7.74
CA PRO A 36 16.52 -7.94 8.06
C PRO A 36 16.16 -8.75 9.31
N PHE A 37 15.37 -8.18 10.23
CA PHE A 37 14.85 -8.90 11.38
C PHE A 37 13.68 -9.82 11.02
N VAL A 38 12.88 -9.52 10.00
CA VAL A 38 11.76 -10.39 9.55
C VAL A 38 12.28 -11.48 8.62
N SER A 39 13.02 -11.12 7.59
CA SER A 39 13.63 -12.06 6.66
C SER A 39 15.09 -11.70 6.36
N PRO A 40 16.05 -12.50 6.87
CA PRO A 40 17.46 -12.32 6.54
C PRO A 40 17.69 -12.39 5.03
N HIS A 41 18.53 -11.49 4.49
CA HIS A 41 18.92 -11.38 3.07
C HIS A 41 17.88 -10.79 2.09
N ASN A 42 16.73 -10.29 2.54
CA ASN A 42 15.70 -9.70 1.66
C ASN A 42 15.68 -8.16 1.65
N LEU A 43 16.80 -7.52 1.98
CA LEU A 43 16.90 -6.06 2.09
C LEU A 43 16.51 -5.32 0.80
N LEU A 44 16.82 -5.85 -0.39
CA LEU A 44 16.41 -5.23 -1.66
C LEU A 44 14.88 -5.12 -1.80
N VAL A 45 14.14 -6.10 -1.29
CA VAL A 45 12.67 -6.05 -1.31
C VAL A 45 12.19 -4.89 -0.44
N SER A 46 12.86 -4.66 0.70
CA SER A 46 12.56 -3.55 1.59
C SER A 46 12.85 -2.19 0.94
N THR A 47 13.98 -2.04 0.25
CA THR A 47 14.35 -0.76 -0.38
C THR A 47 13.43 -0.40 -1.54
N VAL A 48 13.12 -1.37 -2.43
CA VAL A 48 12.25 -1.12 -3.59
C VAL A 48 10.83 -0.81 -3.13
N ASN A 49 10.28 -1.62 -2.23
CA ASN A 49 8.93 -1.38 -1.73
C ASN A 49 8.86 -0.15 -0.83
N GLY A 50 9.92 0.18 -0.09
CA GLY A 50 10.02 1.41 0.68
C GLY A 50 9.99 2.67 -0.20
N ALA A 51 10.68 2.65 -1.35
CA ALA A 51 10.55 3.71 -2.35
C ALA A 51 9.11 3.78 -2.91
N GLY A 52 8.49 2.62 -3.16
CA GLY A 52 7.08 2.52 -3.52
C GLY A 52 6.16 3.16 -2.48
N VAL A 53 6.35 2.89 -1.19
CA VAL A 53 5.60 3.51 -0.10
C VAL A 53 5.73 5.03 -0.14
N ALA A 54 6.94 5.57 -0.34
CA ALA A 54 7.14 7.01 -0.43
C ALA A 54 6.36 7.63 -1.60
N ILE A 55 6.45 7.02 -2.78
CA ILE A 55 5.76 7.50 -3.99
C ILE A 55 4.23 7.42 -3.82
N GLU A 56 3.71 6.28 -3.37
CA GLU A 56 2.27 6.08 -3.15
C GLU A 56 1.71 6.98 -2.06
N SER A 57 2.48 7.22 -0.98
CA SER A 57 2.09 8.17 0.06
C SER A 57 1.93 9.59 -0.48
N VAL A 58 2.84 10.03 -1.37
CA VAL A 58 2.74 11.34 -2.02
C VAL A 58 1.46 11.40 -2.86
N TYR A 59 1.15 10.36 -3.62
CA TYR A 59 -0.08 10.32 -4.41
C TYR A 59 -1.36 10.35 -3.56
N VAL A 60 -1.41 9.57 -2.48
CA VAL A 60 -2.56 9.57 -1.57
C VAL A 60 -2.70 10.94 -0.89
N LEU A 61 -1.61 11.55 -0.44
CA LEU A 61 -1.62 12.89 0.16
C LEU A 61 -2.10 13.96 -0.83
N LEU A 62 -1.57 13.96 -2.05
CA LEU A 62 -2.02 14.88 -3.10
C LEU A 62 -3.51 14.67 -3.41
N PHE A 63 -3.99 13.43 -3.46
CA PHE A 63 -5.41 13.14 -3.63
C PHE A 63 -6.25 13.70 -2.47
N LEU A 64 -5.83 13.51 -1.23
CA LEU A 64 -6.57 13.99 -0.07
C LEU A 64 -6.60 15.53 0.01
N ILE A 65 -5.55 16.22 -0.43
CA ILE A 65 -5.47 17.68 -0.43
C ILE A 65 -6.25 18.29 -1.59
N PHE A 66 -6.09 17.76 -2.80
CA PHE A 66 -6.59 18.39 -4.03
C PHE A 66 -7.89 17.79 -4.57
N ALA A 67 -8.43 16.71 -3.98
CA ALA A 67 -9.72 16.18 -4.40
C ALA A 67 -10.84 17.19 -4.10
N VAL A 68 -11.48 17.68 -5.16
CA VAL A 68 -12.62 18.61 -5.11
C VAL A 68 -13.89 17.93 -4.57
N ASP A 69 -14.04 16.62 -4.82
CA ASP A 69 -15.16 15.83 -4.31
C ASP A 69 -14.91 15.37 -2.85
N GLY A 70 -15.59 16.01 -1.91
CA GLY A 70 -15.53 15.68 -0.49
C GLY A 70 -15.95 14.23 -0.17
N LYS A 71 -16.87 13.63 -0.94
CA LYS A 71 -17.29 12.23 -0.71
C LYS A 71 -16.19 11.26 -1.10
N ALA A 72 -15.56 11.49 -2.25
CA ALA A 72 -14.41 10.71 -2.70
C ALA A 72 -13.24 10.83 -1.72
N ARG A 73 -12.96 12.04 -1.22
CA ARG A 73 -11.93 12.28 -0.19
C ARG A 73 -12.18 11.50 1.09
N VAL A 74 -13.41 11.54 1.62
CA VAL A 74 -13.78 10.78 2.84
C VAL A 74 -13.66 9.28 2.60
N LYS A 75 -14.08 8.77 1.43
CA LYS A 75 -13.95 7.36 1.07
C LYS A 75 -12.48 6.91 1.06
N VAL A 76 -11.61 7.67 0.40
CA VAL A 76 -10.17 7.37 0.33
C VAL A 76 -9.50 7.51 1.69
N GLY A 77 -9.86 8.52 2.48
CA GLY A 77 -9.35 8.69 3.84
C GLY A 77 -9.75 7.54 4.77
N ARG A 78 -11.00 7.06 4.69
CA ARG A 78 -11.45 5.87 5.43
C ARG A 78 -10.69 4.61 5.00
N LEU A 79 -10.49 4.43 3.69
CA LEU A 79 -9.72 3.31 3.16
C LEU A 79 -8.26 3.35 3.61
N LEU A 80 -7.64 4.54 3.61
CA LEU A 80 -6.28 4.74 4.12
C LEU A 80 -6.19 4.36 5.60
N CYS A 81 -7.13 4.84 6.42
CA CYS A 81 -7.19 4.50 7.84
C CYS A 81 -7.31 2.98 8.04
N LEU A 82 -8.20 2.32 7.29
CA LEU A 82 -8.36 0.87 7.33
C LEU A 82 -7.06 0.14 6.96
N VAL A 83 -6.38 0.55 5.89
CA VAL A 83 -5.12 -0.03 5.44
C VAL A 83 -4.02 0.14 6.50
N LEU A 84 -3.90 1.32 7.11
CA LEU A 84 -2.90 1.57 8.15
C LEU A 84 -3.20 0.76 9.43
N LEU A 85 -4.47 0.60 9.79
CA LEU A 85 -4.89 -0.26 10.91
C LEU A 85 -4.54 -1.73 10.63
N LEU A 86 -4.84 -2.23 9.42
CA LEU A 86 -4.49 -3.59 9.02
C LEU A 86 -2.98 -3.82 9.05
N PHE A 87 -2.20 -2.90 8.46
CA PHE A 87 -0.74 -2.96 8.50
C PHE A 87 -0.21 -2.96 9.93
N SER A 88 -0.70 -2.05 10.77
CA SER A 88 -0.31 -1.97 12.18
C SER A 88 -0.63 -3.25 12.94
N GLY A 89 -1.80 -3.86 12.68
CA GLY A 89 -2.17 -5.16 13.23
C GLY A 89 -1.19 -6.27 12.84
N VAL A 90 -0.82 -6.37 11.56
CA VAL A 90 0.19 -7.32 11.08
C VAL A 90 1.53 -7.09 11.76
N VAL A 91 1.98 -5.84 11.87
CA VAL A 91 3.22 -5.47 12.55
C VAL A 91 3.20 -5.90 14.02
N LEU A 92 2.14 -5.55 14.76
CA LEU A 92 2.00 -5.88 16.17
C LEU A 92 1.98 -7.40 16.41
N VAL A 93 1.19 -8.16 15.63
CA VAL A 93 1.16 -9.62 15.72
C VAL A 93 2.53 -10.20 15.39
N SER A 94 3.19 -9.69 14.35
CA SER A 94 4.51 -10.17 13.93
C SER A 94 5.59 -9.95 14.99
N MET A 95 5.52 -8.84 15.74
CA MET A 95 6.54 -8.48 16.74
C MET A 95 6.25 -9.07 18.12
N LEU A 96 4.98 -9.11 18.54
CA LEU A 96 4.60 -9.48 19.89
C LEU A 96 4.28 -10.97 20.01
N ALA A 97 3.66 -11.58 18.98
CA ALA A 97 3.17 -12.96 19.05
C ALA A 97 4.09 -13.97 18.35
N LEU A 98 4.89 -13.55 17.36
CA LEU A 98 5.66 -14.46 16.52
C LEU A 98 7.17 -14.26 16.67
N ARG A 99 7.93 -15.36 16.60
CA ARG A 99 9.40 -15.37 16.69
C ARG A 99 10.02 -16.14 15.54
N GLY A 100 11.21 -15.70 15.11
CA GLY A 100 12.05 -16.40 14.12
C GLY A 100 11.31 -16.75 12.83
N GLN A 101 11.31 -18.04 12.46
CA GLN A 101 10.73 -18.54 11.20
C GLN A 101 9.21 -18.32 11.10
N HIS A 102 8.46 -18.43 12.21
CA HIS A 102 7.01 -18.19 12.18
C HIS A 102 6.67 -16.75 11.80
N ARG A 103 7.47 -15.78 12.27
CA ARG A 103 7.34 -14.37 11.89
C ARG A 103 7.57 -14.18 10.39
N LYS A 104 8.62 -14.80 9.86
CA LYS A 104 8.96 -14.74 8.43
C LYS A 104 7.83 -15.29 7.55
N ILE A 105 7.32 -16.48 7.89
CA ILE A 105 6.26 -17.15 7.13
C ILE A 105 4.97 -16.33 7.17
N PHE A 106 4.57 -15.84 8.35
CA PHE A 106 3.36 -15.03 8.50
C PHE A 106 3.42 -13.72 7.70
N CYS A 107 4.50 -12.95 7.84
CA CYS A 107 4.66 -11.70 7.10
C CYS A 107 4.77 -11.94 5.58
N GLY A 108 5.47 -13.00 5.17
CA GLY A 108 5.58 -13.39 3.76
C GLY A 108 4.22 -13.76 3.17
N PHE A 109 3.44 -14.58 3.88
CA PHE A 109 2.11 -14.99 3.45
C PHE A 109 1.16 -13.80 3.29
N ALA A 110 1.17 -12.87 4.25
CA ALA A 110 0.41 -11.63 4.16
C ALA A 110 0.81 -10.81 2.92
N ALA A 111 2.12 -10.57 2.71
CA ALA A 111 2.60 -9.83 1.55
C ALA A 111 2.21 -10.51 0.21
N THR A 112 2.34 -11.84 0.13
CA THR A 112 2.00 -12.60 -1.08
C THR A 112 0.52 -12.55 -1.43
N ILE A 113 -0.39 -12.72 -0.46
CA ILE A 113 -1.84 -12.65 -0.72
C ILE A 113 -2.20 -11.28 -1.30
N PHE A 114 -1.75 -10.19 -0.66
CA PHE A 114 -2.06 -8.84 -1.13
C PHE A 114 -1.46 -8.54 -2.50
N SER A 115 -0.25 -9.04 -2.79
CA SER A 115 0.36 -8.93 -4.11
C SER A 115 -0.45 -9.69 -5.18
N ILE A 116 -0.95 -10.89 -4.87
CA ILE A 116 -1.82 -11.65 -5.80
C ILE A 116 -3.13 -10.91 -6.05
N CYS A 117 -3.76 -10.38 -5.00
CA CYS A 117 -4.98 -9.58 -5.15
C CYS A 117 -4.77 -8.35 -6.05
N MET A 118 -3.59 -7.73 -6.00
CA MET A 118 -3.27 -6.62 -6.91
C MET A 118 -3.20 -7.05 -8.38
N TYR A 119 -2.71 -8.26 -8.67
CA TYR A 119 -2.69 -8.80 -10.03
C TYR A 119 -4.08 -9.17 -10.57
N ALA A 120 -5.11 -9.25 -9.73
CA ALA A 120 -6.49 -9.40 -10.21
C ALA A 120 -7.01 -8.12 -10.91
N SER A 121 -6.48 -6.94 -10.57
CA SER A 121 -6.89 -5.67 -11.19
C SER A 121 -6.66 -5.59 -12.70
N PRO A 122 -5.48 -5.99 -13.25
CA PRO A 122 -5.28 -6.03 -14.70
C PRO A 122 -6.08 -7.14 -15.40
N LEU A 123 -6.41 -8.24 -14.70
CA LEU A 123 -7.24 -9.33 -15.24
C LEU A 123 -8.70 -8.92 -15.44
N GLY A 124 -9.24 -8.03 -14.60
CA GLY A 124 -10.61 -7.55 -14.73
C GLY A 124 -10.85 -6.56 -15.89
N ILE A 125 -9.81 -6.20 -16.64
CA ILE A 125 -9.87 -5.30 -17.80
C ILE A 125 -9.76 -6.08 -19.14
N LEU A 126 -9.46 -7.39 -19.07
CA LEU A 126 -9.49 -8.32 -20.22
C LEU A 126 -10.90 -8.85 -20.45
#